data_AF-A0AAE9JIL4-F1
#
_entry.id   AF-A0AAE9JIL4-F1
#
_cell.length_a   1.000
_cell.length_b   1.000
_cell.length_c   1.000
_cell.angle_alpha   90.00
_cell.angle_beta   90.00
_cell.angle_gamma   90.00
#
_symmetry.space_group_name_H-M   'P 1'
#
loop_
_entity.id
_entity.type
_entity.pdbx_description
1 polymer ?
#
loop_
_entity_poly.entity_id
_entity_poly.type
_entity_poly.pdbx_seq_one_letter_code
_entity_poly.pdbx_strand_id
1 'polypeptide(L)'
;MTCFEIPVHILGVYMILAKTPEAMKSVKWSMFNMHFWCMSLDLTISLLITPLILFPTISGYPMGLLEWFGVDVPTQIYFAVSLFAGVFFLVLCGVYNSVAAQKKKKL
;
A
#
# COMPACT_ATOMS: atom_id res chain seq x y z
N MET A 1 0.66 2.06 16.96
CA MET A 1 1.73 1.18 16.42
C MET A 1 2.63 1.89 15.41
N THR A 2 2.52 3.21 15.24
CA THR A 2 3.14 3.97 14.13
C THR A 2 4.63 4.25 14.36
N CYS A 3 5.09 4.31 15.61
CA CYS A 3 6.49 4.52 15.96
C CYS A 3 7.43 3.42 15.43
N PHE A 4 6.95 2.18 15.29
CA PHE A 4 7.72 1.06 14.72
C PHE A 4 7.50 0.89 13.22
N GLU A 5 6.36 1.35 12.72
CA GLU A 5 5.97 1.22 11.32
C GLU A 5 6.84 2.10 10.40
N ILE A 6 7.08 3.35 10.79
CA ILE A 6 7.92 4.30 10.03
C ILE A 6 9.35 3.77 9.80
N PRO A 7 10.11 3.32 10.83
CA PRO A 7 11.45 2.81 10.60
C PRO A 7 11.45 1.52 9.78
N VAL A 8 10.46 0.63 9.94
CA VAL A 8 10.34 -0.58 9.11
C VAL A 8 10.12 -0.22 7.64
N HIS A 9 9.28 0.76 7.37
CA HIS A 9 9.04 1.23 6.00
C HIS A 9 10.28 1.86 5.38
N ILE A 10 11.03 2.68 6.13
CA ILE A 10 12.30 3.26 5.68
C ILE A 10 13.34 2.16 5.37
N LEU A 11 13.42 1.12 6.22
CA LEU A 11 14.28 -0.03 5.98
C LEU A 11 13.88 -0.78 4.71
N GLY A 12 12.58 -0.95 4.45
CA GLY A 12 12.07 -1.57 3.23
C GLY A 12 12.49 -0.82 1.96
N VAL A 13 12.33 0.51 1.93
CA VAL A 13 12.83 1.36 0.83
C VAL A 13 14.34 1.23 0.68
N TYR A 14 15.08 1.27 1.79
CA TYR A 14 16.52 1.13 1.78
C TYR A 14 16.97 -0.22 1.20
N MET A 15 16.33 -1.32 1.57
CA MET A 15 16.63 -2.65 1.03
C MET A 15 16.39 -2.72 -0.48
N ILE A 16 15.29 -2.15 -0.98
CA ILE A 16 14.99 -2.12 -2.42
C ILE A 16 16.03 -1.27 -3.17
N LEU A 17 16.44 -0.14 -2.63
CA LEU A 17 17.40 0.74 -3.31
C LEU A 17 18.84 0.21 -3.24
N ALA A 18 19.28 -0.28 -2.08
CA ALA A 18 20.66 -0.66 -1.81
C ALA A 18 20.99 -2.11 -2.19
N LYS A 19 20.02 -3.03 -2.10
CA LYS A 19 20.27 -4.48 -2.30
C LYS A 19 19.82 -5.00 -3.67
N THR A 20 19.10 -4.22 -4.47
CA THR A 20 18.63 -4.67 -5.80
C THR A 20 19.79 -4.72 -6.80
N PRO A 21 20.17 -5.92 -7.32
CA PRO A 21 21.30 -6.07 -8.23
C PRO A 21 21.05 -5.42 -9.60
N GLU A 22 22.10 -4.95 -10.27
CA GLU A 22 22.01 -4.26 -11.57
C GLU A 22 21.39 -5.10 -12.70
N ALA A 23 21.48 -6.43 -12.62
CA ALA A 23 20.79 -7.33 -13.54
C ALA A 23 19.25 -7.17 -13.53
N MET A 24 18.68 -6.55 -12.48
CA MET A 24 17.25 -6.34 -12.28
C MET A 24 16.85 -4.86 -12.32
N LYS A 25 17.69 -3.99 -12.89
CA LYS A 25 17.47 -2.52 -12.90
C LYS A 25 16.12 -2.11 -13.53
N SER A 26 15.66 -2.87 -14.53
CA SER A 26 14.34 -2.65 -15.17
C SER A 26 13.16 -2.91 -14.23
N VAL A 27 13.26 -3.93 -13.35
CA VAL A 27 12.21 -4.27 -12.38
C VAL A 27 12.36 -3.56 -11.04
N LYS A 28 13.52 -2.92 -10.78
CA LYS A 28 13.78 -2.12 -9.58
C LYS A 28 12.74 -1.02 -9.39
N TRP A 29 12.40 -0.30 -10.46
CA TRP A 29 11.39 0.75 -10.44
C TRP A 29 9.98 0.21 -10.18
N SER A 30 9.64 -0.94 -10.77
CA SER A 30 8.36 -1.61 -10.53
C SER A 30 8.22 -2.06 -9.08
N MET A 31 9.27 -2.67 -8.51
CA MET A 31 9.33 -3.09 -7.11
C MET A 31 9.24 -1.91 -6.14
N PHE A 32 9.97 -0.82 -6.42
CA PHE A 32 9.90 0.38 -5.61
C PHE A 32 8.50 1.02 -5.63
N ASN A 33 7.90 1.15 -6.82
CA ASN A 33 6.56 1.72 -6.96
C ASN A 33 5.52 0.90 -6.18
N MET A 34 5.54 -0.42 -6.33
CA MET A 34 4.61 -1.31 -5.61
C MET A 34 4.79 -1.18 -4.09
N HIS A 35 6.05 -1.15 -3.62
CA HIS A 35 6.33 -1.01 -2.19
C HIS A 35 5.88 0.35 -1.65
N PHE A 36 6.13 1.43 -2.38
CA PHE A 36 5.70 2.79 -2.01
C PHE A 36 4.18 2.87 -1.87
N TRP A 37 3.44 2.27 -2.80
CA TRP A 37 1.97 2.23 -2.74
C TRP A 37 1.44 1.38 -1.57
N CYS A 38 2.08 0.24 -1.26
CA CYS A 38 1.75 -0.53 -0.07
C CYS A 38 2.03 0.26 1.22
N MET A 39 3.17 0.94 1.33
CA MET A 39 3.48 1.80 2.48
C MET A 39 2.45 2.91 2.68
N SER A 40 2.05 3.55 1.59
CA SER A 40 1.03 4.61 1.63
C SER A 40 -0.31 4.08 2.16
N LEU A 41 -0.68 2.85 1.77
CA LEU A 41 -1.87 2.17 2.25
C LEU A 41 -1.75 1.77 3.73
N ASP A 42 -0.62 1.19 4.14
CA ASP A 42 -0.35 0.86 5.56
C ASP A 42 -0.42 2.10 6.45
N LEU A 43 0.26 3.19 6.06
CA LEU A 43 0.22 4.46 6.79
C LEU A 43 -1.21 5.02 6.84
N THR A 44 -1.98 4.90 5.77
CA THR A 44 -3.37 5.38 5.76
C THR A 44 -4.26 4.59 6.71
N ILE A 45 -4.12 3.27 6.77
CA ILE A 45 -4.92 2.42 7.69
C ILE A 45 -4.43 2.61 9.14
N SER A 46 -3.13 2.69 9.36
CA SER A 46 -2.55 2.77 10.70
C SER A 46 -2.59 4.18 11.32
N LEU A 47 -2.50 5.26 10.53
CA LEU A 47 -2.55 6.64 11.02
C LEU A 47 -3.91 7.31 10.80
N LEU A 48 -4.47 7.17 9.59
CA LEU A 48 -5.61 7.98 9.16
C LEU A 48 -6.96 7.31 9.46
N ILE A 49 -7.03 5.98 9.40
CA ILE A 49 -8.28 5.21 9.43
C ILE A 49 -8.05 3.97 10.29
N THR A 50 -7.96 4.11 11.61
CA THR A 50 -7.96 2.94 12.50
C THR A 50 -9.41 2.44 12.63
N PRO A 51 -9.79 1.31 12.01
CA PRO A 51 -11.16 0.83 12.08
C PRO A 51 -11.39 0.20 13.44
N LEU A 52 -12.27 0.81 14.25
CA LEU A 52 -12.78 0.16 15.44
C LEU A 52 -13.99 -0.67 15.05
N ILE A 53 -13.81 -1.98 15.08
CA ILE A 53 -14.91 -2.94 14.96
C ILE A 53 -15.58 -3.02 16.32
N LEU A 54 -16.73 -2.38 16.45
CA LEU A 54 -17.59 -2.55 17.61
C LEU A 54 -18.31 -3.90 17.46
N PHE A 55 -18.38 -4.68 18.54
CA PHE A 55 -19.19 -5.91 18.61
C PHE A 55 -20.19 -5.65 19.75
N PRO A 56 -21.53 -5.80 19.57
CA PRO A 56 -22.27 -6.76 18.74
C PRO A 56 -22.89 -6.20 17.44
N THR A 57 -22.79 -4.90 17.20
CA THR A 57 -23.28 -4.28 15.96
C THR A 57 -22.17 -4.42 14.92
N ILE A 58 -22.35 -5.12 13.80
CA ILE A 58 -21.35 -5.18 12.70
C ILE A 58 -21.20 -3.78 12.08
N SER A 59 -20.52 -2.90 12.81
CA SER A 59 -20.34 -1.49 12.51
C SER A 59 -18.88 -1.18 12.77
N GLY A 60 -18.19 -0.82 11.70
CA GLY A 60 -16.82 -0.33 11.76
C GLY A 60 -16.87 1.19 11.72
N TYR A 61 -16.33 1.84 12.76
CA TYR A 61 -16.13 3.29 12.74
C TYR A 61 -14.64 3.60 12.56
N PRO A 62 -14.25 4.41 11.55
CA PRO A 62 -12.86 4.81 11.38
C PRO A 62 -12.50 5.89 12.41
N MET A 63 -11.83 5.52 13.51
CA MET A 63 -11.29 6.47 14.50
C MET A 63 -9.80 6.71 14.25
N GLY A 64 -9.47 7.53 13.25
CA GLY A 64 -8.07 7.92 12.98
C GLY A 64 -7.89 9.43 12.90
N LEU A 65 -6.74 9.88 12.40
CA LEU A 65 -6.39 11.30 12.33
C LEU A 65 -7.44 12.18 11.61
N LEU A 66 -8.20 11.61 10.66
CA LEU A 66 -9.23 12.34 9.91
C LEU A 66 -10.44 12.73 10.78
N GLU A 67 -10.71 12.00 11.86
CA GLU A 67 -11.73 12.38 12.83
C GLU A 67 -11.30 13.64 13.60
N TRP A 68 -10.02 13.77 13.94
CA TRP A 68 -9.47 14.97 14.58
C TRP A 68 -9.53 16.21 13.67
N PHE A 69 -9.43 16.02 12.36
CA PHE A 69 -9.60 17.08 11.37
C PHE A 69 -11.07 17.39 11.02
N GLY A 70 -12.04 16.66 11.60
CA GLY A 70 -13.47 16.88 11.36
C GLY A 70 -13.95 16.46 9.96
N VAL A 71 -13.25 15.52 9.30
CA VAL A 71 -13.64 15.02 7.97
C VAL A 71 -14.76 14.01 8.09
N ASP A 72 -15.78 14.15 7.25
CA ASP A 72 -16.96 13.29 7.23
C ASP A 72 -16.61 11.82 6.89
N VAL A 73 -17.23 10.88 7.61
CA VAL A 73 -16.97 9.43 7.53
C VAL A 73 -17.05 8.86 6.10
N PRO A 74 -18.07 9.15 5.27
CA PRO A 74 -18.13 8.65 3.89
C PRO A 74 -16.95 9.11 3.03
N THR A 75 -16.41 10.32 3.25
CA THR A 75 -15.22 10.79 2.54
C THR A 75 -13.98 10.00 2.95
N GLN A 76 -13.84 9.66 4.24
CA GLN A 76 -12.74 8.82 4.72
C GLN A 76 -12.77 7.42 4.08
N ILE A 77 -13.95 6.80 4.03
CA ILE A 77 -14.15 5.48 3.43
C ILE A 77 -13.87 5.53 1.92
N TYR A 78 -14.35 6.57 1.23
CA TYR A 78 -14.08 6.75 -0.20
C TYR A 78 -12.58 6.82 -0.49
N PHE A 79 -11.83 7.55 0.34
CA PHE A 79 -10.38 7.66 0.20
C PHE A 79 -9.67 6.32 0.44
N ALA A 80 -10.09 5.58 1.47
CA ALA A 80 -9.57 4.24 1.77
C ALA A 80 -9.80 3.27 0.61
N VAL A 81 -11.04 3.18 0.11
CA VAL A 81 -11.42 2.28 -0.98
C VAL A 81 -10.67 2.64 -2.27
N SER A 82 -10.49 3.93 -2.54
CA SER A 82 -9.73 4.40 -3.71
C SER A 82 -8.27 3.96 -3.67
N LEU A 83 -7.62 4.06 -2.50
CA LEU A 83 -6.24 3.59 -2.31
C LEU A 83 -6.13 2.07 -2.42
N PHE A 84 -7.06 1.32 -1.83
CA PHE A 84 -7.12 -0.14 -1.96
C PHE A 84 -7.27 -0.58 -3.42
N ALA A 85 -8.17 0.07 -4.17
CA ALA A 85 -8.37 -0.20 -5.59
C ALA A 85 -7.11 0.12 -6.41
N GLY A 86 -6.41 1.22 -6.09
CA GLY A 86 -5.15 1.60 -6.73
C GLY A 86 -4.05 0.56 -6.53
N VAL A 87 -3.86 0.09 -5.31
CA VAL A 87 -2.89 -0.99 -5.01
C VAL A 87 -3.25 -2.27 -5.76
N PHE A 88 -4.53 -2.66 -5.76
CA PHE A 88 -4.99 -3.86 -6.45
C PHE A 88 -4.72 -3.78 -7.96
N PHE A 89 -5.00 -2.64 -8.59
CA PHE A 89 -4.71 -2.42 -10.01
C PHE A 89 -3.21 -2.49 -10.32
N LEU A 90 -2.36 -1.92 -9.47
CA LEU A 90 -0.90 -1.97 -9.62
C LEU A 90 -0.36 -3.40 -9.49
N VAL A 91 -0.89 -4.19 -8.54
CA VAL A 91 -0.53 -5.60 -8.37
C VAL A 91 -0.90 -6.39 -9.63
N LEU A 92 -2.13 -6.21 -10.14
CA LEU A 92 -2.58 -6.87 -11.36
C LEU A 92 -1.72 -6.50 -12.57
N CYS A 93 -1.36 -5.22 -12.72
CA CYS A 93 -0.46 -4.76 -13.79
C CYS A 93 0.94 -5.40 -13.66
N GLY A 94 1.47 -5.50 -12.44
CA GLY A 94 2.74 -6.18 -12.16
C GLY A 94 2.71 -7.67 -12.51
N VAL A 95 1.62 -8.36 -12.16
CA VAL A 95 1.40 -9.78 -12.50
C VAL A 95 1.27 -9.94 -14.02
N TYR A 96 0.51 -9.08 -14.69
CA TYR A 96 0.40 -9.10 -16.15
C TYR A 96 1.76 -8.94 -16.84
N ASN A 97 2.58 -8.00 -16.38
CA ASN A 97 3.90 -7.73 -16.96
C ASN A 97 4.86 -8.91 -16.76
N SER A 98 4.81 -9.58 -15.60
CA SER A 98 5.62 -10.77 -15.34
C SER A 98 5.20 -11.96 -16.20
N VAL A 99 3.90 -12.17 -16.43
CA VAL A 99 3.38 -13.20 -17.36
C VAL A 99 3.78 -12.88 -18.82
N ALA A 100 3.70 -11.62 -19.24
CA ALA A 100 4.11 -11.20 -20.58
C ALA A 100 5.62 -11.43 -20.82
N ALA A 101 6.46 -11.16 -19.82
CA ALA A 101 7.90 -11.41 -19.88
C ALA A 101 8.25 -12.90 -20.01
N GLN A 102 7.50 -13.81 -19.36
CA GLN A 102 7.68 -15.25 -19.54
C GLN A 102 7.33 -15.72 -20.96
N LYS A 103 6.27 -15.14 -21.56
CA LYS A 103 5.85 -15.49 -22.92
C LYS A 103 6.90 -15.11 -23.97
N LYS A 104 7.60 -13.98 -23.78
CA LYS A 104 8.65 -13.49 -24.68
C LYS A 104 9.97 -14.30 -24.61
N LYS A 105 10.17 -15.10 -23.55
CA LYS A 105 11.36 -15.96 -23.37
C LYS A 105 11.20 -17.36 -23.95
N LYS A 106 9.97 -17.77 -24.28
CA LYS A 106 9.63 -19.08 -24.89
C LYS A 106 9.50 -19.04 -26.41
N LEU A 107 9.51 -17.85 -27.01
CA LEU A 107 9.54 -17.58 -28.46
C LEU A 107 10.98 -17.27 -28.87
#